data_AF-A0AAV0A9D8-F1
#
_entry.id   AF-A0AAV0A9D8-F1
#
_cell.length_a   1.000
_cell.length_b   1.000
_cell.length_c   1.000
_cell.angle_alpha   90.00
_cell.angle_beta   90.00
_cell.angle_gamma   90.00
#
_symmetry.space_group_name_H-M   'P 1'
#
loop_
_entity.id
_entity.type
_entity.pdbx_description
1 polymer ?
#
loop_
_entity_poly.entity_id
_entity_poly.type
_entity_poly.pdbx_seq_one_letter_code
_entity_poly.pdbx_strand_id
1 'polypeptide(L)'
;MSSQSEKDKERLIQAAKVFFFHIQDLVSFINKFIELFNFTMKTQLLPMDLKEYSCIKDFFEQMIKNFKEMQMMVDVKDKQMQKEPLCSKVVAAMASAVEKCATAGPHHTAKEMLKNIQTQAVASVLSSGHILESLESSLSLLMQFPIVSLQLHDFYREETKEQPGATTSEKSMSPEHPKAIPEDALKKLQDALRTKDADRPVEAAADELEQFVKKIEPTLQVLQKAIKTIEGDISTFSEAGAK
;
A
#
# COMPACT_ATOMS: atom_id res chain seq x y z
N MET A 1 -36.13 -2.86 -23.15
CA MET A 1 -35.14 -3.86 -22.73
C MET A 1 -33.69 -3.31 -22.73
N SER A 2 -33.32 -2.32 -23.56
CA SER A 2 -31.93 -1.76 -23.62
C SER A 2 -31.43 -1.07 -22.35
N SER A 3 -32.32 -0.42 -21.58
CA SER A 3 -31.92 0.48 -20.49
C SER A 3 -31.29 -0.22 -19.26
N GLN A 4 -31.69 -1.46 -18.96
CA GLN A 4 -31.16 -2.18 -17.79
C GLN A 4 -29.73 -2.68 -18.07
N SER A 5 -29.49 -3.24 -19.26
CA SER A 5 -28.16 -3.70 -19.64
C SER A 5 -27.14 -2.55 -19.70
N GLU A 6 -27.54 -1.38 -20.19
CA GLU A 6 -26.69 -0.18 -20.16
C GLU A 6 -26.40 0.28 -18.73
N LYS A 7 -27.39 0.22 -17.84
CA LYS A 7 -27.21 0.55 -16.42
C LYS A 7 -26.24 -0.40 -15.72
N ASP A 8 -26.33 -1.69 -15.99
CA ASP A 8 -25.44 -2.69 -15.40
C ASP A 8 -24.00 -2.59 -15.93
N LYS A 9 -23.83 -2.19 -17.20
CA LYS A 9 -22.51 -1.82 -17.74
C LYS A 9 -21.91 -0.62 -17.01
N GLU A 10 -22.69 0.45 -16.80
CA GLU A 10 -22.22 1.63 -16.08
C GLU A 10 -21.83 1.29 -14.64
N ARG A 11 -22.62 0.46 -13.94
CA ARG A 11 -22.29 -0.05 -12.60
C ARG A 11 -20.95 -0.78 -12.57
N LEU A 12 -20.72 -1.69 -13.53
CA LEU A 12 -19.46 -2.42 -13.64
C LEU A 12 -18.27 -1.47 -13.87
N ILE A 13 -18.44 -0.47 -14.74
CA ILE A 13 -17.43 0.56 -15.02
C ILE A 13 -17.09 1.37 -13.75
N GLN A 14 -18.11 1.80 -13.00
CA GLN A 14 -17.90 2.54 -11.76
C GLN A 14 -17.20 1.68 -10.69
N ALA A 15 -17.62 0.42 -10.52
CA ALA A 15 -17.00 -0.49 -9.58
C ALA A 15 -15.53 -0.78 -9.95
N ALA A 16 -15.23 -0.93 -11.24
CA ALA A 16 -13.86 -1.07 -11.75
C ALA A 16 -13.01 0.17 -11.47
N LYS A 17 -13.56 1.36 -11.68
CA LYS A 17 -12.89 2.62 -11.34
C LYS A 17 -12.60 2.75 -9.85
N VAL A 18 -13.54 2.39 -8.98
CA VAL A 18 -13.30 2.40 -7.52
C VAL A 18 -12.22 1.38 -7.14
N PHE A 19 -12.26 0.19 -7.73
CA PHE A 19 -11.22 -0.82 -7.50
C PHE A 19 -9.83 -0.34 -7.92
N PHE A 20 -9.70 0.33 -9.07
CA PHE A 20 -8.46 0.96 -9.51
C PHE A 20 -7.88 1.90 -8.44
N PHE A 21 -8.70 2.82 -7.91
CA PHE A 21 -8.24 3.74 -6.86
C PHE A 21 -7.87 3.03 -5.57
N HIS A 22 -8.59 1.98 -5.20
CA HIS A 22 -8.25 1.15 -4.06
C HIS A 22 -6.88 0.47 -4.20
N ILE A 23 -6.51 0.02 -5.41
CA ILE A 23 -5.18 -0.51 -5.68
C ILE A 23 -4.12 0.59 -5.58
N GLN A 24 -4.38 1.79 -6.11
CA GLN A 24 -3.45 2.93 -5.96
C GLN A 24 -3.26 3.34 -4.48
N ASP A 25 -4.34 3.38 -3.70
CA ASP A 25 -4.28 3.65 -2.26
C ASP A 25 -3.42 2.61 -1.53
N LEU A 26 -3.56 1.34 -1.91
CA LEU A 26 -2.75 0.26 -1.35
C LEU A 26 -1.27 0.40 -1.73
N VAL A 27 -0.95 0.76 -2.97
CA VAL A 27 0.44 1.04 -3.40
C VAL A 27 1.06 2.14 -2.55
N SER A 28 0.32 3.24 -2.37
CA SER A 28 0.74 4.37 -1.53
C SER A 28 1.00 3.94 -0.09
N PHE A 29 0.06 3.19 0.51
CA PHE A 29 0.21 2.63 1.85
C PHE A 29 1.49 1.82 2.01
N ILE A 30 1.74 0.92 1.08
CA ILE A 30 2.88 -0.01 1.16
C ILE A 30 4.20 0.71 1.00
N ASN A 31 4.28 1.67 0.08
CA ASN A 31 5.48 2.48 -0.08
C ASN A 31 5.77 3.30 1.18
N LYS A 32 4.72 3.83 1.83
CA LYS A 32 4.88 4.51 3.12
C LYS A 32 5.33 3.57 4.23
N PHE A 33 4.76 2.37 4.27
CA PHE A 33 5.16 1.34 5.22
C PHE A 33 6.63 0.92 5.03
N ILE A 34 7.07 0.74 3.78
CA ILE A 34 8.47 0.47 3.43
C ILE A 34 9.38 1.61 3.89
N GLU A 35 9.00 2.86 3.64
CA GLU A 35 9.74 4.04 4.09
C GLU A 35 9.92 4.05 5.62
N LEU A 36 8.84 3.83 6.36
CA LEU A 36 8.88 3.77 7.82
C LEU A 36 9.74 2.60 8.32
N PHE A 37 9.58 1.43 7.69
CA PHE A 37 10.37 0.26 8.02
C PHE A 37 11.86 0.55 7.82
N ASN A 38 12.24 1.13 6.68
CA ASN A 38 13.60 1.54 6.39
C ASN A 38 14.16 2.54 7.39
N PHE A 39 13.39 3.56 7.72
CA PHE A 39 13.77 4.56 8.72
C PHE A 39 14.02 3.92 10.09
N THR A 40 13.11 3.06 10.53
CA THR A 40 13.14 2.46 11.86
C THR A 40 14.19 1.37 11.96
N MET A 41 14.24 0.47 10.99
CA MET A 41 15.14 -0.69 10.99
C MET A 41 16.52 -0.37 10.42
N LYS A 42 16.72 0.84 9.87
CA LYS A 42 17.95 1.27 9.18
C LYS A 42 18.27 0.37 7.98
N THR A 43 17.25 0.07 7.18
CA THR A 43 17.33 -0.76 5.97
C THR A 43 17.14 0.08 4.71
N GLN A 44 17.32 -0.52 3.53
CA GLN A 44 17.20 0.15 2.24
C GLN A 44 16.34 -0.66 1.25
N LEU A 45 15.16 -1.10 1.72
CA LEU A 45 14.18 -1.75 0.85
C LEU A 45 13.67 -0.76 -0.19
N LEU A 46 13.59 -1.18 -1.44
CA LEU A 46 13.12 -0.32 -2.52
C LEU A 46 11.60 -0.15 -2.45
N PRO A 47 11.07 1.08 -2.64
CA PRO A 47 9.66 1.29 -2.90
C PRO A 47 9.22 0.50 -4.14
N MET A 48 7.95 0.12 -4.16
CA MET A 48 7.35 -0.62 -5.26
C MET A 48 6.68 0.36 -6.21
N ASP A 49 6.82 0.11 -7.51
CA ASP A 49 6.17 0.86 -8.56
C ASP A 49 5.09 -0.02 -9.20
N LEU A 50 3.88 0.53 -9.37
CA LEU A 50 2.80 -0.12 -10.08
C LEU A 50 2.51 0.67 -11.35
N LYS A 51 3.00 0.16 -12.48
CA LYS A 51 2.79 0.76 -13.79
C LYS A 51 1.39 0.42 -14.32
N GLU A 52 0.85 1.27 -15.17
CA GLU A 52 -0.48 1.10 -15.79
C GLU A 52 -0.65 -0.27 -16.47
N TYR A 53 0.41 -0.78 -17.12
CA TYR A 53 0.42 -2.08 -17.81
C TYR A 53 0.89 -3.25 -16.93
N SER A 54 1.17 -3.02 -15.65
CA SER A 54 1.54 -4.08 -14.72
C SER A 54 0.32 -4.88 -14.31
N CYS A 55 0.51 -6.20 -14.19
CA CYS A 55 -0.47 -7.10 -13.59
C CYS A 55 -0.55 -6.83 -12.07
N ILE A 56 -1.77 -6.73 -11.52
CA ILE A 56 -1.97 -6.50 -10.08
C ILE A 56 -1.41 -7.67 -9.26
N LYS A 57 -1.53 -8.89 -9.77
CA LYS A 57 -0.99 -10.10 -9.14
C LYS A 57 0.52 -10.04 -8.97
N ASP A 58 1.26 -9.62 -10.01
CA ASP A 58 2.72 -9.51 -9.96
C ASP A 58 3.15 -8.50 -8.88
N PHE A 59 2.38 -7.41 -8.75
CA PHE A 59 2.58 -6.43 -7.68
C PHE A 59 2.33 -7.02 -6.28
N PHE A 60 1.28 -7.83 -6.09
CA PHE A 60 1.05 -8.54 -4.83
C PHE A 60 2.14 -9.57 -4.53
N GLU A 61 2.66 -10.28 -5.53
CA GLU A 61 3.79 -11.20 -5.36
C GLU A 61 5.05 -10.45 -4.91
N GLN A 62 5.34 -9.30 -5.52
CA GLN A 62 6.45 -8.45 -5.10
C GLN A 62 6.26 -7.94 -3.66
N MET A 63 5.03 -7.59 -3.28
CA MET A 63 4.71 -7.15 -1.92
C MET A 63 4.95 -8.25 -0.88
N ILE A 64 4.47 -9.47 -1.16
CA ILE A 64 4.69 -10.63 -0.30
C ILE A 64 6.20 -10.89 -0.14
N LYS A 65 6.97 -10.79 -1.23
CA LYS A 65 8.44 -10.93 -1.17
C LYS A 65 9.07 -9.89 -0.24
N ASN A 66 8.66 -8.63 -0.34
CA ASN A 66 9.14 -7.57 0.54
C ASN A 66 8.78 -7.84 2.01
N PHE A 67 7.57 -8.32 2.31
CA PHE A 67 7.19 -8.68 3.68
C PHE A 67 8.01 -9.83 4.25
N LYS A 68 8.33 -10.85 3.44
CA LYS A 68 9.25 -11.92 3.85
C LYS A 68 10.64 -11.40 4.14
N GLU A 69 11.14 -10.49 3.30
CA GLU A 69 12.44 -9.85 3.52
C GLU A 69 12.46 -9.01 4.81
N MET A 70 11.41 -8.22 5.04
CA MET A 70 11.22 -7.47 6.28
C MET A 70 11.18 -8.40 7.50
N GLN A 71 10.47 -9.53 7.40
CA GLN A 71 10.38 -10.51 8.50
C GLN A 71 11.76 -11.09 8.82
N MET A 72 12.54 -11.47 7.81
CA MET A 72 13.91 -11.95 8.03
C MET A 72 14.80 -10.89 8.73
N MET A 73 14.67 -9.62 8.35
CA MET A 73 15.40 -8.52 8.97
C MET A 73 14.99 -8.30 10.43
N VAL A 74 13.68 -8.39 10.72
CA VAL A 74 13.13 -8.33 12.09
C VAL A 74 13.66 -9.50 12.92
N ASP A 75 13.63 -10.73 12.41
CA ASP A 75 14.09 -11.92 13.12
C ASP A 75 15.58 -11.88 13.44
N VAL A 76 16.41 -11.39 12.50
CA VAL A 76 17.86 -11.21 12.74
C VAL A 76 18.09 -10.20 13.86
N LYS A 77 17.37 -9.07 13.84
CA LYS A 77 17.46 -8.07 14.91
C LYS A 77 16.98 -8.62 16.24
N ASP A 78 15.85 -9.32 16.27
CA ASP A 78 15.28 -9.88 17.50
C ASP A 78 16.23 -10.94 18.09
N LYS A 79 16.81 -11.84 17.28
CA LYS A 79 17.80 -12.82 17.75
C LYS A 79 19.09 -12.16 18.26
N GLN A 80 19.54 -11.07 17.63
CA GLN A 80 20.67 -10.27 18.13
C GLN A 80 20.31 -9.56 19.46
N MET A 81 19.02 -9.30 19.69
CA MET A 81 18.51 -8.72 20.92
C MET A 81 18.34 -9.76 22.03
N GLN A 82 17.86 -10.97 21.74
CA GLN A 82 17.72 -12.05 22.73
C GLN A 82 19.07 -12.56 23.28
N LYS A 83 20.17 -12.38 22.54
CA LYS A 83 21.53 -12.73 23.01
C LYS A 83 22.08 -11.80 24.09
N GLU A 84 21.51 -10.62 24.27
CA GLU A 84 21.88 -9.67 25.33
C GLU A 84 20.61 -9.25 26.07
N PRO A 85 20.41 -9.64 27.35
CA PRO A 85 19.18 -9.33 28.06
C PRO A 85 18.89 -7.83 28.01
N LEU A 86 17.63 -7.44 27.81
CA LEU A 86 17.17 -6.05 27.76
C LEU A 86 17.79 -5.18 28.87
N CYS A 87 17.88 -5.72 30.09
CA CYS A 87 18.56 -5.07 31.22
C CYS A 87 20.05 -4.79 30.97
N SER A 88 20.79 -5.71 30.36
CA SER A 88 22.21 -5.53 30.03
C SER A 88 22.41 -4.43 28.98
N LYS A 89 21.53 -4.32 27.97
CA LYS A 89 21.56 -3.23 26.99
C LYS A 89 21.13 -1.89 27.59
N VAL A 90 20.12 -1.87 28.47
CA VAL A 90 19.74 -0.66 29.20
C VAL A 90 20.89 -0.18 30.08
N VAL A 91 21.54 -1.09 30.82
CA VAL A 91 22.71 -0.77 31.66
C VAL A 91 23.90 -0.31 30.81
N ALA A 92 24.20 -0.97 29.69
CA ALA A 92 25.28 -0.57 28.78
C ALA A 92 24.98 0.77 28.07
N ALA A 93 23.73 1.02 27.68
CA ALA A 93 23.31 2.29 27.11
C ALA A 93 23.37 3.41 28.15
N MET A 94 22.95 3.16 29.39
CA MET A 94 23.09 4.13 30.49
C MET A 94 24.57 4.39 30.83
N ALA A 95 25.41 3.37 30.89
CA ALA A 95 26.84 3.51 31.13
C ALA A 95 27.52 4.32 30.00
N SER A 96 27.19 4.01 28.73
CA SER A 96 27.67 4.76 27.57
C SER A 96 27.10 6.19 27.54
N ALA A 97 25.90 6.43 28.06
CA ALA A 97 25.30 7.77 28.17
C ALA A 97 26.10 8.65 29.11
N VAL A 98 26.50 8.08 30.25
CA VAL A 98 27.31 8.77 31.26
C VAL A 98 28.68 9.13 30.67
N GLU A 99 29.30 8.24 29.90
CA GLU A 99 30.57 8.52 29.20
C GLU A 99 30.43 9.54 28.05
N LYS A 100 29.38 9.43 27.22
CA LYS A 100 29.17 10.32 26.05
C LYS A 100 28.61 11.70 26.42
N CYS A 101 27.82 11.82 27.48
CA CYS A 101 27.42 13.14 28.03
C CYS A 101 28.63 13.94 28.50
N ALA A 102 29.74 13.29 28.88
CA ALA A 102 30.98 13.96 29.23
C ALA A 102 31.73 14.54 28.01
N THR A 103 31.39 14.16 26.77
CA THR A 103 32.16 14.50 25.56
C THR A 103 31.36 15.13 24.41
N ALA A 104 30.08 14.79 24.23
CA ALA A 104 29.28 15.17 23.05
C ALA A 104 28.01 16.00 23.35
N GLY A 105 27.77 16.36 24.60
CA GLY A 105 26.59 17.11 25.03
C GLY A 105 25.32 16.25 25.19
N PRO A 106 24.44 16.55 26.16
CA PRO A 106 23.35 15.67 26.57
C PRO A 106 22.24 15.49 25.52
N HIS A 107 22.01 16.49 24.67
CA HIS A 107 20.91 16.45 23.69
C HIS A 107 21.13 15.46 22.54
N HIS A 108 22.36 15.34 22.02
CA HIS A 108 22.64 14.42 20.91
C HIS A 108 22.61 12.96 21.37
N THR A 109 23.14 12.72 22.57
CA THR A 109 23.22 11.39 23.21
C THR A 109 21.82 10.85 23.56
N ALA A 110 20.95 11.68 24.16
CA ALA A 110 19.57 11.29 24.45
C ALA A 110 18.77 10.94 23.18
N LYS A 111 19.02 11.66 22.08
CA LYS A 111 18.37 11.44 20.77
C LYS A 111 18.76 10.09 20.15
N GLU A 112 20.04 9.72 20.18
CA GLU A 112 20.48 8.40 19.68
C GLU A 112 19.91 7.25 20.52
N MET A 113 19.81 7.43 21.83
CA MET A 113 19.28 6.43 22.75
C MET A 113 17.79 6.19 22.56
N LEU A 114 17.00 7.27 22.45
CA LEU A 114 15.58 7.18 22.14
C LEU A 114 15.34 6.45 20.81
N LYS A 115 16.14 6.74 19.78
CA LYS A 115 16.06 6.04 18.49
C LYS A 115 16.34 4.54 18.61
N ASN A 116 17.33 4.15 19.41
CA ASN A 116 17.66 2.73 19.61
C ASN A 116 16.56 2.00 20.39
N ILE A 117 16.00 2.62 21.44
CA ILE A 117 14.86 2.07 22.21
C ILE A 117 13.62 1.95 21.31
N GLN A 118 13.31 2.98 20.52
CA GLN A 118 12.18 2.97 19.59
C GLN A 118 12.33 1.88 18.52
N THR A 119 13.52 1.75 17.93
CA THR A 119 13.82 0.67 16.97
C THR A 119 13.57 -0.70 17.59
N GLN A 120 13.96 -0.87 18.86
CA GLN A 120 13.77 -2.12 19.59
C GLN A 120 12.31 -2.40 19.93
N ALA A 121 11.54 -1.39 20.35
CA ALA A 121 10.12 -1.52 20.60
C ALA A 121 9.35 -1.88 19.33
N VAL A 122 9.66 -1.24 18.20
CA VAL A 122 9.04 -1.54 16.91
C VAL A 122 9.41 -2.94 16.41
N ALA A 123 10.69 -3.34 16.52
CA ALA A 123 11.11 -4.69 16.13
C ALA A 123 10.35 -5.77 16.93
N SER A 124 10.16 -5.56 18.24
CA SER A 124 9.39 -6.45 19.11
C SER A 124 7.90 -6.50 18.74
N VAL A 125 7.29 -5.36 18.43
CA VAL A 125 5.88 -5.32 17.99
C VAL A 125 5.70 -6.00 16.63
N LEU A 126 6.63 -5.79 15.70
CA LEU A 126 6.58 -6.45 14.38
C LEU A 126 6.79 -7.96 14.48
N SER A 127 7.68 -8.44 15.36
CA SER A 127 7.94 -9.87 15.55
C SER A 127 6.83 -10.59 16.32
N SER A 128 6.36 -10.00 17.42
CA SER A 128 5.35 -10.61 18.29
C SER A 128 3.92 -10.43 17.80
N GLY A 129 3.66 -9.37 17.02
CA GLY A 129 2.32 -9.03 16.54
C GLY A 129 1.89 -9.79 15.28
N HIS A 130 2.76 -10.62 14.69
CA HIS A 130 2.49 -11.36 13.45
C HIS A 130 1.95 -10.47 12.31
N ILE A 131 2.30 -9.18 12.31
CA ILE A 131 1.70 -8.18 11.41
C ILE A 131 2.09 -8.49 9.96
N LEU A 132 3.37 -8.76 9.71
CA LEU A 132 3.89 -9.06 8.37
C LEU A 132 3.31 -10.37 7.82
N GLU A 133 3.19 -11.39 8.67
CA GLU A 133 2.57 -12.69 8.32
C GLU A 133 1.07 -12.56 8.02
N SER A 134 0.36 -11.72 8.79
CA SER A 134 -1.06 -11.42 8.55
C SER A 134 -1.28 -10.67 7.23
N LEU A 135 -0.39 -9.72 6.91
CA LEU A 135 -0.41 -9.00 5.64
C LEU A 135 -0.09 -9.94 4.46
N GLU A 136 0.92 -10.80 4.58
CA GLU A 136 1.22 -11.85 3.58
C GLU A 136 -0.01 -12.74 3.33
N SER A 137 -0.64 -13.24 4.40
CA SER A 137 -1.80 -14.13 4.30
C SER A 137 -2.98 -13.44 3.62
N SER A 138 -3.22 -12.17 3.96
CA SER A 138 -4.30 -11.37 3.37
C SER A 138 -4.08 -11.14 1.88
N LEU A 139 -2.85 -10.83 1.46
CA LEU A 139 -2.50 -10.68 0.04
C LEU A 139 -2.61 -12.01 -0.71
N SER A 140 -2.17 -13.10 -0.09
CA SER A 140 -2.27 -14.45 -0.67
C SER A 140 -3.73 -14.84 -0.93
N LEU A 141 -4.65 -14.44 -0.05
CA LEU A 141 -6.10 -14.60 -0.25
C LEU A 141 -6.60 -13.70 -1.39
N LEU A 142 -6.19 -12.43 -1.45
CA LEU A 142 -6.55 -11.52 -2.53
C LEU A 142 -6.08 -12.04 -3.90
N MET A 143 -4.91 -12.68 -3.96
CA MET A 143 -4.38 -13.28 -5.17
C MET A 143 -5.19 -14.48 -5.71
N GLN A 144 -6.10 -15.04 -4.92
CA GLN A 144 -6.98 -16.12 -5.38
C GLN A 144 -8.11 -15.62 -6.27
N PHE A 145 -8.42 -14.32 -6.23
CA PHE A 145 -9.46 -13.74 -7.05
C PHE A 145 -8.95 -13.51 -8.48
N PRO A 146 -9.60 -14.04 -9.53
CA PRO A 146 -9.07 -13.93 -10.90
C PRO A 146 -8.92 -12.49 -11.39
N ILE A 147 -9.73 -11.57 -10.84
CA ILE A 147 -9.66 -10.12 -11.11
C ILE A 147 -8.26 -9.53 -10.89
N VAL A 148 -7.46 -10.07 -9.97
CA VAL A 148 -6.09 -9.56 -9.73
C VAL A 148 -5.11 -9.95 -10.85
N SER A 149 -5.50 -10.86 -11.75
CA SER A 149 -4.68 -11.22 -12.92
C SER A 149 -4.82 -10.23 -14.07
N LEU A 150 -5.72 -9.26 -13.95
CA LEU A 150 -5.86 -8.16 -14.91
C LEU A 150 -4.78 -7.09 -14.69
N GLN A 151 -4.53 -6.32 -15.73
CA GLN A 151 -3.65 -5.16 -15.66
C GLN A 151 -4.41 -3.97 -15.08
N LEU A 152 -3.69 -3.05 -14.44
CA LEU A 152 -4.32 -1.89 -13.81
C LEU A 152 -5.15 -1.06 -14.82
N HIS A 153 -4.66 -0.91 -16.06
CA HIS A 153 -5.37 -0.20 -17.13
C HIS A 153 -6.68 -0.86 -17.59
N ASP A 154 -6.86 -2.16 -17.34
CA ASP A 154 -8.10 -2.86 -17.70
C ASP A 154 -9.28 -2.36 -16.84
N PHE A 155 -9.02 -1.72 -15.70
CA PHE A 155 -10.03 -1.18 -14.78
C PHE A 155 -10.36 0.28 -15.04
N TYR A 156 -9.33 1.09 -15.25
CA TYR A 156 -9.46 2.52 -15.50
C TYR A 156 -8.17 3.04 -16.12
N ARG A 157 -8.31 3.92 -17.11
CA ARG A 157 -7.19 4.70 -17.66
C ARG A 157 -7.37 6.13 -17.20
N GLU A 158 -6.37 6.63 -16.48
CA GLU A 158 -6.31 8.05 -16.15
C GLU A 158 -6.01 8.82 -17.44
N GLU A 159 -6.78 9.88 -17.72
CA GLU A 159 -6.51 10.72 -18.88
C GLU A 159 -5.20 11.48 -18.65
N THR A 160 -4.10 10.95 -19.16
CA THR A 160 -2.92 11.78 -19.39
C THR A 160 -3.34 12.89 -20.33
N LYS A 161 -3.34 14.13 -19.83
CA LYS A 161 -3.39 15.34 -20.65
C LYS A 161 -2.15 15.38 -21.54
N GLU A 162 -2.10 14.54 -22.56
CA GLU A 162 -1.27 14.81 -23.73
C GLU A 162 -1.97 15.93 -24.47
N GLN A 163 -1.59 17.16 -24.12
CA GLN A 163 -1.90 18.35 -24.89
C GLN A 163 -1.24 18.16 -26.27
N PRO A 164 -1.99 18.00 -27.38
CA PRO A 164 -1.40 18.08 -28.70
C PRO A 164 -1.05 19.55 -28.93
N GLY A 165 0.17 19.79 -29.41
CA GLY A 165 0.70 21.12 -29.66
C GLY A 165 -0.29 22.04 -30.39
N ALA A 166 -0.24 23.31 -29.98
CA ALA A 166 -1.05 24.41 -30.48
C ALA A 166 -1.20 24.45 -32.01
N THR A 167 -2.44 24.65 -32.49
CA THR A 167 -2.76 25.74 -33.43
C THR A 167 -4.28 25.95 -33.51
N THR A 168 -4.72 27.06 -32.92
CA THR A 168 -5.91 27.87 -33.24
C THR A 168 -7.11 27.21 -33.95
N SER A 169 -8.21 26.99 -33.23
CA SER A 169 -9.55 27.40 -33.69
C SER A 169 -10.58 27.24 -32.56
N GLU A 170 -11.28 28.32 -32.22
CA GLU A 170 -12.39 28.32 -31.27
C GLU A 170 -13.54 27.42 -31.76
N LYS A 171 -14.19 26.71 -30.83
CA LYS A 171 -15.66 26.46 -30.74
C LYS A 171 -16.01 25.01 -30.36
N SER A 172 -16.17 24.78 -29.05
CA SER A 172 -17.39 24.26 -28.40
C SER A 172 -17.03 23.71 -27.03
N MET A 173 -17.53 24.33 -25.95
CA MET A 173 -17.57 23.69 -24.65
C MET A 173 -18.66 22.61 -24.68
N SER A 174 -18.23 21.38 -24.91
CA SER A 174 -18.99 20.19 -24.51
C SER A 174 -18.27 19.60 -23.30
N PRO A 175 -18.98 19.13 -22.25
CA PRO A 175 -18.32 18.42 -21.17
C PRO A 175 -17.61 17.21 -21.76
N GLU A 176 -16.29 17.14 -21.59
CA GLU A 176 -15.48 15.97 -21.96
C GLU A 176 -16.08 14.75 -21.25
N HIS A 177 -16.73 13.89 -22.03
CA HIS A 177 -17.12 12.57 -21.57
C HIS A 177 -15.82 11.79 -21.30
N PRO A 178 -15.62 11.22 -20.09
CA PRO A 178 -14.50 10.31 -19.87
C PRO A 178 -14.57 9.23 -20.94
N LYS A 179 -13.48 9.03 -21.69
CA LYS A 179 -13.49 8.03 -22.76
C LYS A 179 -13.85 6.68 -22.13
N ALA A 180 -14.97 6.11 -22.57
CA ALA A 180 -15.52 4.89 -22.02
C ALA A 180 -14.44 3.79 -21.96
N ILE A 181 -14.45 2.97 -20.91
CA ILE A 181 -13.62 1.76 -20.82
C ILE A 181 -13.79 1.02 -22.16
N PRO A 182 -12.71 0.74 -22.90
CA PRO A 182 -12.84 0.14 -24.21
C PRO A 182 -13.49 -1.24 -24.07
N GLU A 183 -14.32 -1.62 -25.06
CA GLU A 183 -15.20 -2.79 -24.96
C GLU A 183 -14.43 -4.09 -24.68
N ASP A 184 -13.16 -4.15 -25.09
CA ASP A 184 -12.23 -5.25 -24.81
C ASP A 184 -11.88 -5.36 -23.32
N ALA A 185 -11.60 -4.24 -22.64
CA ALA A 185 -11.36 -4.19 -21.20
C ALA A 185 -12.62 -4.56 -20.41
N LEU A 186 -13.79 -4.09 -20.86
CA LEU A 186 -15.07 -4.47 -20.25
C LEU A 186 -15.33 -5.98 -20.36
N LYS A 187 -14.95 -6.58 -21.50
CA LYS A 187 -15.04 -8.03 -21.69
C LYS A 187 -14.07 -8.79 -20.79
N LYS A 188 -12.80 -8.34 -20.69
CA LYS A 188 -11.81 -8.92 -19.77
C LYS A 188 -12.28 -8.88 -18.31
N LEU A 189 -12.90 -7.78 -17.87
CA LEU A 189 -13.49 -7.65 -16.54
C LEU A 189 -14.58 -8.68 -16.30
N GLN A 190 -15.51 -8.84 -17.25
CA GLN A 190 -16.57 -9.84 -17.17
C GLN A 190 -16.01 -11.26 -17.14
N ASP A 191 -15.03 -11.56 -17.99
CA ASP A 191 -14.38 -12.88 -18.07
C ASP A 191 -13.63 -13.21 -16.77
N ALA A 192 -12.95 -12.24 -16.16
CA ALA A 192 -12.25 -12.42 -14.88
C ALA A 192 -13.20 -12.60 -13.68
N LEU A 193 -14.42 -12.03 -13.76
CA LEU A 193 -15.47 -12.18 -12.76
C LEU A 193 -16.39 -13.39 -13.06
N ARG A 194 -16.03 -14.21 -14.04
CA ARG A 194 -16.80 -15.41 -14.38
C ARG A 194 -16.51 -16.53 -13.38
N THR A 195 -17.53 -16.99 -12.68
CA THR A 195 -17.47 -18.28 -11.97
C THR A 195 -17.62 -19.43 -12.97
N LYS A 196 -16.95 -20.57 -12.70
CA LYS A 196 -16.81 -21.73 -13.61
C LYS A 196 -18.10 -22.24 -14.28
N ASP A 197 -19.25 -21.96 -13.70
CA ASP A 197 -20.56 -22.34 -14.22
C ASP A 197 -21.40 -21.07 -14.52
N ALA A 198 -21.74 -20.89 -15.80
CA ALA A 198 -22.69 -19.93 -16.42
C ALA A 198 -22.08 -18.84 -17.33
N ASP A 199 -22.78 -18.55 -18.42
CA ASP A 199 -22.77 -17.22 -19.07
C ASP A 199 -23.34 -16.25 -18.05
N ARG A 200 -22.48 -15.46 -17.40
CA ARG A 200 -22.97 -14.42 -16.49
C ARG A 200 -23.39 -13.18 -17.30
N PRO A 201 -24.60 -12.66 -17.08
CA PRO A 201 -24.95 -11.33 -17.56
C PRO A 201 -24.06 -10.28 -16.87
N VAL A 202 -23.86 -9.14 -17.53
CA VAL A 202 -23.07 -8.00 -17.02
C VAL A 202 -23.45 -7.61 -15.58
N GLU A 203 -24.73 -7.74 -15.25
CA GLU A 203 -25.28 -7.54 -13.90
C GLU A 203 -24.53 -8.33 -12.81
N ALA A 204 -24.28 -9.63 -13.03
CA ALA A 204 -23.64 -10.48 -12.04
C ALA A 204 -22.14 -10.15 -11.87
N ALA A 205 -21.48 -9.66 -12.93
CA ALA A 205 -20.12 -9.14 -12.82
C ALA A 205 -20.09 -7.81 -12.05
N ALA A 206 -21.05 -6.92 -12.31
CA ALA A 206 -21.19 -5.67 -11.56
C ALA A 206 -21.42 -5.95 -10.06
N ASP A 207 -22.36 -6.84 -9.72
CA ASP A 207 -22.66 -7.22 -8.34
C ASP A 207 -21.42 -7.78 -7.61
N GLU A 208 -20.65 -8.65 -8.26
CA GLU A 208 -19.44 -9.22 -7.65
C GLU A 208 -18.38 -8.15 -7.38
N LEU A 209 -18.11 -7.28 -8.34
CA LEU A 209 -17.10 -6.25 -8.19
C LEU A 209 -17.51 -5.20 -7.15
N GLU A 210 -18.77 -4.78 -7.16
CA GLU A 210 -19.33 -3.88 -6.14
C GLU A 210 -19.20 -4.49 -4.73
N GLN A 211 -19.55 -5.77 -4.57
CA GLN A 211 -19.39 -6.47 -3.29
C GLN A 211 -17.93 -6.59 -2.87
N PHE A 212 -17.02 -6.83 -3.81
CA PHE A 212 -15.60 -6.95 -3.54
C PHE A 212 -15.01 -5.62 -3.06
N VAL A 213 -15.27 -4.54 -3.80
CA VAL A 213 -14.89 -3.16 -3.45
C VAL A 213 -15.43 -2.81 -2.05
N LYS A 214 -16.71 -3.06 -1.81
CA LYS A 214 -17.35 -2.77 -0.51
C LYS A 214 -16.74 -3.55 0.66
N LYS A 215 -16.22 -4.75 0.43
CA LYS A 215 -15.55 -5.56 1.46
C LYS A 215 -14.14 -5.05 1.77
N ILE A 216 -13.42 -4.53 0.77
CA ILE A 216 -12.05 -4.04 0.91
C ILE A 216 -12.01 -2.64 1.52
N GLU A 217 -13.01 -1.80 1.23
CA GLU A 217 -13.07 -0.40 1.63
C GLU A 217 -12.82 -0.16 3.14
N PRO A 218 -13.46 -0.87 4.10
CA PRO A 218 -13.21 -0.66 5.52
C PRO A 218 -11.74 -0.92 5.91
N THR A 219 -11.12 -1.93 5.31
CA THR A 219 -9.71 -2.25 5.55
C THR A 219 -8.83 -1.12 5.04
N LEU A 220 -9.06 -0.60 3.83
CA LEU A 220 -8.32 0.53 3.30
C LEU A 220 -8.48 1.79 4.14
N GLN A 221 -9.67 2.08 4.67
CA GLN A 221 -9.87 3.21 5.57
C GLN A 221 -9.06 3.07 6.87
N VAL A 222 -8.93 1.85 7.42
CA VAL A 222 -8.07 1.59 8.58
C VAL A 222 -6.60 1.82 8.22
N LEU A 223 -6.15 1.31 7.07
CA LEU A 223 -4.78 1.51 6.59
C LEU A 223 -4.46 3.00 6.36
N GLN A 224 -5.37 3.75 5.75
CA GLN A 224 -5.22 5.20 5.54
C GLN A 224 -5.17 5.97 6.87
N LYS A 225 -5.98 5.59 7.87
CA LYS A 225 -5.90 6.18 9.21
C LYS A 225 -4.55 5.89 9.86
N ALA A 226 -4.05 4.66 9.73
CA ALA A 226 -2.74 4.29 10.24
C ALA A 226 -1.63 5.11 9.60
N ILE A 227 -1.65 5.33 8.27
CA ILE A 227 -0.71 6.23 7.59
C ILE A 227 -0.77 7.63 8.20
N LYS A 228 -1.96 8.21 8.32
CA LYS A 228 -2.11 9.59 8.82
C LYS A 228 -1.59 9.74 10.25
N THR A 229 -1.82 8.75 11.10
CA THR A 229 -1.24 8.72 12.45
C THR A 229 0.28 8.67 12.37
N ILE A 230 0.83 7.76 11.56
CA ILE A 230 2.28 7.62 11.36
C ILE A 230 2.90 8.92 10.81
N GLU A 231 2.26 9.59 9.85
CA GLU A 231 2.72 10.85 9.26
C GLU A 231 2.68 12.01 10.25
N GLY A 232 1.63 12.10 11.07
CA GLY A 232 1.54 13.05 12.17
C GLY A 232 2.68 12.86 13.17
N ASP A 233 2.93 11.61 13.56
CA ASP A 233 4.01 11.28 14.49
C ASP A 233 5.39 11.60 13.88
N ILE A 234 5.68 11.19 12.63
CA ILE A 234 6.92 11.53 11.93
C ILE A 234 7.13 13.05 11.83
N SER A 235 6.06 13.82 11.57
CA SER A 235 6.14 15.29 11.48
C SER A 235 6.55 15.90 12.82
N THR A 236 6.01 15.41 13.94
CA THR A 236 6.42 15.85 15.29
C THR A 236 7.88 15.51 15.60
N PHE A 237 8.41 14.39 15.07
CA PHE A 237 9.82 14.03 15.22
C PHE A 237 10.76 14.90 14.36
N SER A 238 10.26 15.44 13.24
CA SER A 238 11.03 16.34 12.37
C SER A 238 11.05 17.78 12.91
N GLU A 239 9.93 18.27 13.44
CA GLU A 239 9.83 19.62 14.04
C GLU A 239 10.58 19.74 15.36
N ALA A 240 10.66 18.67 16.16
CA ALA A 240 11.54 18.61 17.33
C ALA A 240 13.05 18.63 16.98
N GLY A 241 13.40 18.66 15.68
CA GLY A 241 14.76 18.80 15.18
C GLY A 241 15.14 20.19 14.67
N ALA A 242 14.21 21.16 14.64
CA ALA A 242 14.44 22.51 14.10
C ALA A 242 14.41 23.63 15.16
N LYS A 243 14.46 23.30 16.46
CA LYS A 243 14.60 24.26 17.56
C LYS A 243 15.76 23.91 18.47
#